data_AF-A0A9P5PQY4-F1
#
_entry.id   AF-A0A9P5PQY4-F1
#
_cell.length_a   1.000
_cell.length_b   1.000
_cell.length_c   1.000
_cell.angle_alpha   90.00
_cell.angle_beta   90.00
_cell.angle_gamma   90.00
#
_symmetry.space_group_name_H-M   'P 1'
#
loop_
_entity.id
_entity.type
_entity.pdbx_description
1 polymer ?
#
loop_
_entity_poly.entity_id
_entity_poly.type
_entity_poly.pdbx_seq_one_letter_code
_entity_poly.pdbx_strand_id
1 'polypeptide(L)'
;MATRTEGVHPALHALYTRYKQGSMEPTTKELSAIIATVAKDLNSAFLVLDAMDECSKADDVFRHLALLKDNLCIAVTSRYKAESSYGVTLHIHLDYVNHGFHQDVGRYLQEKLSHRKLKPELLTEIVNCLTEGAQGQFRWVDCQVNVLQQCATPKAFRDALKKLPKTLEETYTAAIDRLKQSEHLDDGVQLLMWLAYAFKPLSIAQVTEILAVDLVAQTFDPDARSLELENRSYDILDSTLITVNPREKVVQLAHNSVKEFLTQIQGQSHLSKLVEINEHLAHSTICQTCLIYLLQFDSLQVYAFKDEYPLARYAAEFWPVHMKSLQNGLSEKEKAKDLALALLKDSSKPHYVNSIKIHAPDHTYDIQNYNPYLNPTNISSPLYYLACHGLQSIAEYLLLENMADVNDAKGGRLGTALHAAAYRENIEFVQILLEHKADVKAQGGCYGNALQAAAFVGSKVIVQMLLDHKADVDVQGGEYGSALHAASIHGHEDIVQLLLEHQALQFH
;
A
#
# COMPACT_ATOMS: atom_id res chain seq x y z
N MET A 1 -14.38 15.32 -23.59
CA MET A 1 -12.94 15.41 -23.88
C MET A 1 -12.47 14.04 -24.33
N ALA A 2 -12.06 13.89 -25.59
CA ALA A 2 -11.56 12.65 -26.13
C ALA A 2 -10.23 12.30 -25.45
N THR A 3 -10.24 11.26 -24.62
CA THR A 3 -9.03 10.73 -23.97
C THR A 3 -8.12 10.12 -25.04
N ARG A 4 -6.83 10.47 -24.94
CA ARG A 4 -5.73 9.93 -25.73
C ARG A 4 -5.76 8.39 -25.68
N THR A 5 -6.31 7.76 -26.71
CA THR A 5 -6.34 6.28 -26.88
C THR A 5 -5.32 5.81 -27.92
N GLU A 6 -4.61 6.73 -28.57
CA GLU A 6 -3.48 6.38 -29.44
C GLU A 6 -2.38 5.72 -28.60
N GLY A 7 -2.13 4.42 -28.87
CA GLY A 7 -1.08 3.63 -28.23
C GLY A 7 -1.53 2.69 -27.12
N VAL A 8 -2.83 2.62 -26.77
CA VAL A 8 -3.33 1.64 -25.78
C VAL A 8 -3.65 0.31 -26.48
N HIS A 9 -3.11 -0.79 -25.96
CA HIS A 9 -3.31 -2.11 -26.53
C HIS A 9 -4.79 -2.53 -26.57
N PRO A 10 -5.33 -3.08 -27.68
CA PRO A 10 -6.75 -3.44 -27.80
C PRO A 10 -7.25 -4.38 -26.69
N ALA A 11 -6.44 -5.37 -26.31
CA ALA A 11 -6.78 -6.28 -25.20
C ALA A 11 -6.91 -5.56 -23.84
N LEU A 12 -6.09 -4.53 -23.60
CA LEU A 12 -6.16 -3.71 -22.39
C LEU A 12 -7.43 -2.85 -22.42
N HIS A 13 -7.78 -2.31 -23.59
CA HIS A 13 -9.03 -1.56 -23.79
C HIS A 13 -10.27 -2.45 -23.65
N ALA A 14 -10.22 -3.69 -24.13
CA ALA A 14 -11.27 -4.68 -23.97
C ALA A 14 -11.44 -5.08 -22.50
N LEU A 15 -10.34 -5.33 -21.77
CA LEU A 15 -10.38 -5.58 -20.32
C LEU A 15 -10.97 -4.39 -19.59
N TYR A 16 -10.49 -3.18 -19.89
CA TYR A 16 -11.01 -1.95 -19.32
C TYR A 16 -12.52 -1.83 -19.55
N THR A 17 -12.99 -2.05 -20.77
CA THR A 17 -14.42 -2.02 -21.12
C THR A 17 -15.22 -3.09 -20.37
N ARG A 18 -14.73 -4.34 -20.32
CA ARG A 18 -15.34 -5.45 -19.58
C ARG A 18 -15.49 -5.14 -18.09
N TYR A 19 -14.50 -4.45 -17.51
CA TYR A 19 -14.53 -3.98 -16.12
C TYR A 19 -15.19 -2.61 -15.98
N LYS A 20 -16.22 -2.37 -16.80
CA LYS A 20 -17.06 -1.16 -16.80
C LYS A 20 -16.21 0.10 -16.90
N GLN A 21 -15.31 0.07 -17.87
CA GLN A 21 -14.33 1.11 -18.15
C GLN A 21 -13.49 1.44 -16.88
N GLY A 22 -13.15 0.44 -16.07
CA GLY A 22 -12.33 0.62 -14.87
C GLY A 22 -13.08 1.09 -13.62
N SER A 23 -14.42 1.00 -13.60
CA SER A 23 -15.20 1.16 -12.36
C SER A 23 -15.21 -0.12 -11.50
N MET A 24 -14.73 -1.24 -12.01
CA MET A 24 -14.46 -2.46 -11.23
C MET A 24 -12.99 -2.84 -11.42
N GLU A 25 -12.39 -3.46 -10.39
CA GLU A 25 -11.01 -3.96 -10.48
C GLU A 25 -11.01 -5.36 -11.09
N PRO A 26 -10.20 -5.61 -12.14
CA PRO A 26 -9.97 -6.95 -12.66
C PRO A 26 -9.29 -7.84 -11.62
N THR A 27 -9.52 -9.14 -11.70
CA THR A 27 -8.81 -10.11 -10.85
C THR A 27 -7.32 -10.16 -11.21
N THR A 28 -6.46 -10.56 -10.26
CA THR A 28 -5.02 -10.76 -10.51
C THR A 28 -4.77 -11.73 -11.67
N LYS A 29 -5.63 -12.76 -11.82
CA LYS A 29 -5.55 -13.73 -12.92
C LYS A 29 -5.75 -13.06 -14.27
N GLU A 30 -6.72 -12.16 -14.40
CA GLU A 30 -6.97 -11.44 -15.66
C GLU A 30 -5.93 -10.37 -15.94
N LEU A 31 -5.47 -9.65 -14.92
CA LEU A 31 -4.35 -8.72 -15.07
C LEU A 31 -3.12 -9.45 -15.63
N SER A 32 -2.83 -10.64 -15.09
CA SER A 32 -1.74 -11.50 -15.59
C SER A 32 -1.97 -11.95 -17.04
N ALA A 33 -3.19 -12.38 -17.38
CA ALA A 33 -3.55 -12.80 -18.73
C ALA A 33 -3.46 -11.66 -19.76
N ILE A 34 -3.81 -10.44 -19.35
CA ILE A 34 -3.68 -9.26 -20.21
C ILE A 34 -2.23 -8.87 -20.42
N ILE A 35 -1.38 -8.90 -19.38
CA ILE A 35 0.06 -8.69 -19.57
C ILE A 35 0.61 -9.71 -20.59
N ALA A 36 0.18 -10.98 -20.52
CA ALA A 36 0.56 -12.00 -21.49
C ALA A 36 0.10 -11.68 -22.92
N THR A 37 -1.11 -11.16 -23.05
CA THR A 37 -1.69 -10.79 -24.35
C THR A 37 -0.96 -9.60 -24.95
N VAL A 38 -0.74 -8.54 -24.16
CA VAL A 38 0.01 -7.36 -24.58
C VAL A 38 1.44 -7.73 -24.97
N ALA A 39 2.09 -8.61 -24.20
CA ALA A 39 3.45 -9.06 -24.46
C ALA A 39 3.59 -9.78 -25.81
N LYS A 40 2.62 -10.63 -26.19
CA LYS A 40 2.63 -11.35 -27.48
C LYS A 40 2.61 -10.43 -28.69
N ASP A 41 1.94 -9.29 -28.58
CA ASP A 41 1.79 -8.34 -29.69
C ASP A 41 2.97 -7.34 -29.77
N LEU A 42 3.90 -7.38 -28.80
CA LEU A 42 5.13 -6.60 -28.81
C LEU A 42 6.27 -7.41 -29.45
N ASN A 43 6.82 -6.90 -30.58
CA ASN A 43 7.95 -7.54 -31.28
C ASN A 43 9.19 -7.77 -30.38
N SER A 44 9.39 -6.92 -29.38
CA SER A 44 10.42 -7.06 -28.34
C SER A 44 10.06 -6.16 -27.17
N ALA A 45 9.85 -6.73 -25.99
CA ALA A 45 9.51 -5.98 -24.78
C ALA A 45 10.50 -6.27 -23.65
N PHE A 46 10.88 -5.23 -22.91
CA PHE A 46 11.71 -5.34 -21.73
C PHE A 46 10.90 -5.00 -20.49
N LEU A 47 10.94 -5.88 -19.49
CA LEU A 47 10.38 -5.63 -18.17
C LEU A 47 11.52 -5.56 -17.17
N VAL A 48 11.71 -4.40 -16.54
CA VAL A 48 12.71 -4.20 -15.49
C VAL A 48 12.01 -4.20 -14.14
N LEU A 49 12.41 -5.13 -13.28
CA LEU A 49 11.91 -5.26 -11.92
C LEU A 49 13.06 -4.98 -10.97
N ASP A 50 12.99 -3.83 -10.33
CA ASP A 50 14.04 -3.37 -9.42
C ASP A 50 13.78 -3.86 -7.99
N ALA A 51 14.85 -4.23 -7.28
CA ALA A 51 14.88 -4.64 -5.88
C ALA A 51 13.85 -5.74 -5.53
N MET A 52 13.83 -6.84 -6.29
CA MET A 52 12.84 -7.90 -6.12
C MET A 52 12.88 -8.58 -4.74
N ASP A 53 14.03 -8.56 -4.06
CA ASP A 53 14.17 -9.04 -2.69
C ASP A 53 13.36 -8.23 -1.66
N GLU A 54 12.86 -7.05 -2.03
CA GLU A 54 11.98 -6.21 -1.20
C GLU A 54 10.49 -6.54 -1.41
N CYS A 55 10.15 -7.38 -2.39
CA CYS A 55 8.78 -7.77 -2.66
C CYS A 55 8.33 -8.90 -1.72
N SER A 56 7.39 -8.60 -0.81
CA SER A 56 6.83 -9.60 0.12
C SER A 56 6.09 -10.76 -0.57
N LYS A 57 5.75 -10.61 -1.86
CA LYS A 57 5.11 -11.63 -2.71
C LYS A 57 5.97 -11.98 -3.93
N ALA A 58 7.30 -11.91 -3.80
CA ALA A 58 8.22 -12.18 -4.90
C ALA A 58 7.92 -13.52 -5.60
N ASP A 59 7.57 -14.57 -4.86
CA ASP A 59 7.23 -15.88 -5.42
C ASP A 59 5.95 -15.88 -6.28
N ASP A 60 4.92 -15.13 -5.86
CA ASP A 60 3.71 -14.95 -6.66
C ASP A 60 4.06 -14.21 -7.96
N VAL A 61 4.84 -13.13 -7.84
CA VAL A 61 5.29 -12.33 -9.00
C VAL A 61 6.09 -13.21 -9.96
N PHE A 62 7.08 -13.96 -9.49
CA PHE A 62 7.86 -14.87 -10.32
C PHE A 62 7.03 -15.96 -10.99
N ARG A 63 6.03 -16.53 -10.28
CA ARG A 63 5.08 -17.48 -10.87
C ARG A 63 4.29 -16.86 -12.01
N HIS A 64 3.82 -15.62 -11.86
CA HIS A 64 3.13 -14.91 -12.93
C HIS A 64 4.07 -14.58 -14.10
N LEU A 65 5.28 -14.12 -13.83
CA LEU A 65 6.29 -13.83 -14.86
C LEU A 65 6.71 -15.08 -15.64
N ALA A 66 6.71 -16.26 -15.01
CA ALA A 66 7.00 -17.52 -15.67
C ALA A 66 6.06 -17.83 -16.83
N LEU A 67 4.80 -17.38 -16.76
CA LEU A 67 3.80 -17.53 -17.81
C LEU A 67 4.03 -16.58 -19.01
N LEU A 68 4.95 -15.62 -18.88
CA LEU A 68 5.16 -14.51 -19.83
C LEU A 68 6.46 -14.64 -20.64
N LYS A 69 7.26 -15.67 -20.39
CA LYS A 69 8.69 -15.76 -20.78
C LYS A 69 8.96 -15.81 -22.28
N ASP A 70 8.04 -16.35 -23.07
CA ASP A 70 8.25 -16.53 -24.50
C ASP A 70 8.19 -15.20 -25.28
N ASN A 71 7.72 -14.11 -24.66
CA ASN A 71 7.46 -12.83 -25.35
C ASN A 71 8.15 -11.61 -24.70
N LEU A 72 8.85 -11.78 -23.57
CA LEU A 72 9.42 -10.69 -22.78
C LEU A 72 10.86 -10.98 -22.36
N CYS A 73 11.74 -9.99 -22.53
CA CYS A 73 13.04 -9.98 -21.86
C CYS A 73 12.86 -9.36 -20.47
N ILE A 74 13.06 -10.15 -19.43
CA ILE A 74 12.84 -9.71 -18.05
C ILE A 74 14.20 -9.51 -17.39
N ALA A 75 14.47 -8.28 -16.95
CA ALA A 75 15.61 -7.94 -16.12
C ALA A 75 15.14 -7.79 -14.68
N VAL A 76 15.74 -8.53 -13.76
CA VAL A 76 15.42 -8.47 -12.34
C VAL A 76 16.69 -8.11 -11.58
N THR A 77 16.62 -7.09 -10.73
CA THR A 77 17.68 -6.80 -9.77
C THR A 77 17.29 -7.36 -8.41
N SER A 78 18.26 -7.93 -7.70
CA SER A 78 18.10 -8.48 -6.36
C SER A 78 19.45 -8.57 -5.68
N ARG A 79 19.50 -8.35 -4.37
CA ARG A 79 20.75 -8.54 -3.60
C ARG A 79 21.14 -10.01 -3.46
N TYR A 80 20.15 -10.88 -3.30
CA TYR A 80 20.37 -12.31 -3.19
C TYR A 80 20.12 -12.98 -4.53
N LYS A 81 20.85 -14.07 -4.78
CA LYS A 81 20.58 -14.91 -5.94
C LYS A 81 19.16 -15.44 -5.81
N ALA A 82 18.27 -14.98 -6.70
CA ALA A 82 16.94 -15.55 -6.80
C ALA A 82 17.09 -17.03 -7.17
N GLU A 83 16.75 -17.94 -6.25
CA GLU A 83 16.64 -19.36 -6.53
C GLU A 83 15.43 -19.59 -7.43
N SER A 84 15.59 -19.29 -8.73
CA SER A 84 14.55 -19.55 -9.72
C SER A 84 15.00 -20.69 -10.62
N SER A 85 14.28 -21.80 -10.56
CA SER A 85 14.42 -22.98 -11.42
C SER A 85 13.76 -22.82 -12.79
N TYR A 86 13.51 -21.57 -13.21
CA TYR A 86 12.56 -21.30 -14.28
C TYR A 86 13.25 -20.72 -15.53
N GLY A 87 13.61 -21.57 -16.48
CA GLY A 87 14.08 -21.20 -17.82
C GLY A 87 15.59 -20.91 -17.94
N VAL A 88 16.02 -20.45 -19.12
CA VAL A 88 17.41 -20.04 -19.38
C VAL A 88 17.63 -18.63 -18.81
N THR A 89 18.05 -18.56 -17.56
CA THR A 89 18.34 -17.29 -16.89
C THR A 89 19.81 -16.93 -17.07
N LEU A 90 20.08 -15.78 -17.72
CA LEU A 90 21.40 -15.18 -17.67
C LEU A 90 21.55 -14.44 -16.33
N HIS A 91 22.26 -15.06 -15.41
CA HIS A 91 22.65 -14.38 -14.17
C HIS A 91 23.87 -13.51 -14.45
N ILE A 92 23.65 -12.20 -14.62
CA ILE A 92 24.74 -11.24 -14.55
C ILE A 92 25.03 -11.01 -13.08
N HIS A 93 26.01 -11.76 -12.56
CA HIS A 93 26.53 -11.47 -11.24
C HIS A 93 27.43 -10.25 -11.37
N LEU A 94 26.93 -9.10 -10.92
CA LEU A 94 27.79 -7.96 -10.62
C LEU A 94 28.50 -8.30 -9.30
N ASP A 95 29.47 -9.22 -9.39
CA ASP A 95 30.44 -9.42 -8.34
C ASP A 95 31.04 -8.04 -8.06
N TYR A 96 30.79 -7.52 -6.86
CA TYR A 96 31.34 -6.25 -6.36
C TYR A 96 32.85 -6.41 -6.12
N VAL A 97 33.61 -6.89 -7.11
CA VAL A 97 35.06 -6.99 -7.06
C VAL A 97 35.59 -5.61 -7.40
N ASN A 98 35.54 -4.66 -6.45
CA ASN A 98 36.34 -3.43 -6.23
C ASN A 98 36.92 -2.63 -7.44
N HIS A 99 36.62 -2.97 -8.68
CA HIS A 99 37.17 -2.41 -9.90
C HIS A 99 36.35 -1.19 -10.23
N GLY A 100 36.93 -0.02 -9.99
CA GLY A 100 36.30 1.27 -10.26
C GLY A 100 35.63 1.92 -9.05
N PHE A 101 35.39 1.22 -7.93
CA PHE A 101 34.74 1.81 -6.76
C PHE A 101 35.47 3.07 -6.26
N HIS A 102 36.81 3.04 -6.18
CA HIS A 102 37.63 4.21 -5.85
C HIS A 102 37.43 5.37 -6.85
N GLN A 103 37.37 5.06 -8.15
CA GLN A 103 37.15 6.05 -9.20
C GLN A 103 35.74 6.64 -9.14
N ASP A 104 34.74 5.82 -8.85
CA ASP A 104 33.34 6.24 -8.74
C ASP A 104 33.13 7.11 -7.50
N VAL A 105 33.69 6.73 -6.35
CA VAL A 105 33.75 7.58 -5.15
C VAL A 105 34.47 8.90 -5.46
N GLY A 106 35.58 8.84 -6.18
CA GLY A 106 36.33 10.01 -6.65
C GLY A 106 35.48 10.98 -7.47
N ARG A 107 34.80 10.48 -8.51
CA ARG A 107 33.91 11.29 -9.36
C ARG A 107 32.74 11.86 -8.54
N TYR A 108 32.14 11.04 -7.69
CA TYR A 108 31.03 11.43 -6.84
C TYR A 108 31.39 12.60 -5.90
N LEU A 109 32.52 12.49 -5.21
CA LEU A 109 33.02 13.52 -4.31
C LEU A 109 33.40 14.80 -5.04
N GLN A 110 34.01 14.69 -6.22
CA GLN A 110 34.30 15.84 -7.08
C GLN A 110 33.04 16.62 -7.45
N GLU A 111 31.97 15.91 -7.82
CA GLU A 111 30.69 16.53 -8.15
C GLU A 111 30.08 17.21 -6.91
N LYS A 112 29.93 16.47 -5.81
CA LYS A 112 29.25 16.94 -4.59
C LYS A 112 29.99 18.04 -3.82
N LEU A 113 31.32 18.09 -3.92
CA LEU A 113 32.17 19.09 -3.25
C LEU A 113 32.74 20.13 -4.23
N SER A 114 32.32 20.13 -5.50
CA SER A 114 32.79 21.06 -6.54
C SER A 114 32.76 22.54 -6.10
N HIS A 115 31.72 22.93 -5.38
CA HIS A 115 31.52 24.29 -4.88
C HIS A 115 32.52 24.72 -3.77
N ARG A 116 33.22 23.78 -3.12
CA ARG A 116 34.13 24.05 -1.99
C ARG A 116 35.56 24.45 -2.41
N LYS A 117 35.92 24.37 -3.71
CA LYS A 117 37.28 24.66 -4.23
C LYS A 117 38.39 23.99 -3.41
N LEU A 118 38.26 22.68 -3.17
CA LEU A 118 39.24 21.91 -2.40
C LEU A 118 40.56 21.77 -3.16
N LYS A 119 41.69 21.79 -2.43
CA LYS A 119 42.99 21.47 -3.02
C LYS A 119 43.04 20.00 -3.45
N PRO A 120 43.72 19.64 -4.55
CA PRO A 120 43.79 18.26 -5.04
C PRO A 120 44.31 17.26 -3.99
N GLU A 121 45.24 17.68 -3.13
CA GLU A 121 45.81 16.80 -2.11
C GLU A 121 44.78 16.43 -1.03
N LEU A 122 43.99 17.41 -0.59
CA LEU A 122 42.92 17.18 0.40
C LEU A 122 41.78 16.35 -0.19
N LEU A 123 41.43 16.58 -1.46
CA LEU A 123 40.44 15.76 -2.15
C LEU A 123 40.90 14.30 -2.23
N THR A 124 42.17 14.07 -2.58
CA THR A 124 42.75 12.72 -2.62
C THR A 124 42.74 12.05 -1.24
N GLU A 125 43.06 12.81 -0.18
CA GLU A 125 42.97 12.35 1.22
C GLU A 125 41.55 11.92 1.58
N ILE A 126 40.53 12.72 1.23
CA ILE A 126 39.11 12.38 1.45
C ILE A 126 38.70 11.12 0.68
N VAL A 127 39.04 11.05 -0.62
CA VAL A 127 38.67 9.91 -1.48
C VAL A 127 39.27 8.61 -0.94
N ASN A 128 40.55 8.60 -0.56
CA ASN A 128 41.19 7.41 -0.01
C ASN A 128 40.54 6.98 1.30
N CYS A 129 40.34 7.92 2.22
CA CYS A 129 39.76 7.63 3.52
C CYS A 129 38.33 7.09 3.41
N LEU A 130 37.49 7.69 2.57
CA LEU A 130 36.12 7.21 2.37
C LEU A 130 36.06 5.89 1.59
N THR A 131 36.96 5.68 0.62
CA THR A 131 37.01 4.41 -0.11
C THR A 131 37.40 3.25 0.79
N GLU A 132 38.42 3.44 1.65
CA GLU A 132 38.87 2.44 2.62
C GLU A 132 37.80 2.18 3.69
N GLY A 133 37.15 3.24 4.19
CA GLY A 133 36.13 3.15 5.22
C GLY A 133 34.81 2.52 4.75
N ALA A 134 34.44 2.68 3.48
CA ALA A 134 33.14 2.24 2.98
C ALA A 134 32.95 0.72 2.96
N GLN A 135 34.05 -0.06 2.88
CA GLN A 135 33.99 -1.52 2.73
C GLN A 135 33.02 -1.97 1.61
N GLY A 136 32.98 -1.22 0.50
CA GLY A 136 32.08 -1.48 -0.64
C GLY A 136 30.66 -0.91 -0.51
N GLN A 137 30.29 -0.32 0.62
CA GLN A 137 28.96 0.27 0.84
C GLN A 137 28.92 1.74 0.39
N PHE A 138 28.50 1.99 -0.84
CA PHE A 138 28.43 3.37 -1.37
C PHE A 138 27.50 4.28 -0.55
N ARG A 139 26.44 3.73 0.03
CA ARG A 139 25.52 4.48 0.91
C ARG A 139 26.24 5.05 2.14
N TRP A 140 27.23 4.34 2.67
CA TRP A 140 28.05 4.85 3.77
C TRP A 140 28.82 6.09 3.34
N VAL A 141 29.46 6.06 2.15
CA VAL A 141 30.17 7.22 1.57
C VAL A 141 29.25 8.42 1.47
N ASP A 142 28.06 8.22 0.90
CA ASP A 142 27.06 9.26 0.70
C ASP A 142 26.65 9.94 2.02
N CYS A 143 26.41 9.18 3.08
CA CYS A 143 26.12 9.75 4.40
C CYS A 143 27.27 10.62 4.92
N GLN A 144 28.53 10.24 4.71
CA GLN A 144 29.68 11.04 5.15
C GLN A 144 29.83 12.32 4.34
N VAL A 145 29.42 12.34 3.07
CA VAL A 145 29.45 13.55 2.25
C VAL A 145 28.62 14.67 2.87
N ASN A 146 27.47 14.38 3.47
CA ASN A 146 26.65 15.40 4.14
C ASN A 146 27.40 16.07 5.29
N VAL A 147 28.15 15.31 6.09
CA VAL A 147 28.99 15.84 7.19
C VAL A 147 30.14 16.67 6.63
N LEU A 148 30.81 16.18 5.59
CA LEU A 148 31.91 16.88 4.94
C LEU A 148 31.46 18.17 4.25
N GLN A 149 30.24 18.19 3.70
CA GLN A 149 29.63 19.38 3.12
C GLN A 149 29.42 20.50 4.14
N GLN A 150 29.36 20.22 5.45
CA GLN A 150 29.27 21.23 6.50
C GLN A 150 30.63 21.78 6.94
N CYS A 151 31.74 21.11 6.58
CA CYS A 151 33.08 21.50 7.01
C CYS A 151 33.55 22.81 6.35
N ALA A 152 33.84 23.84 7.16
CA ALA A 152 34.24 25.16 6.66
C ALA A 152 35.76 25.30 6.39
N THR A 153 36.61 24.42 6.95
CA THR A 153 38.07 24.54 6.87
C THR A 153 38.74 23.20 6.58
N PRO A 154 39.93 23.16 5.95
CA PRO A 154 40.69 21.92 5.77
C PRO A 154 40.94 21.15 7.07
N LYS A 155 41.11 21.86 8.19
CA LYS A 155 41.23 21.25 9.52
C LYS A 155 39.94 20.54 9.92
N ALA A 156 38.78 21.18 9.73
CA ALA A 156 37.48 20.57 10.00
C ALA A 156 37.25 19.31 9.15
N PHE A 157 37.62 19.31 7.87
CA PHE A 157 37.59 18.11 7.03
C PHE A 157 38.40 16.96 7.65
N ARG A 158 39.67 17.21 8.01
CA ARG A 158 40.52 16.17 8.62
C ARG A 158 40.02 15.70 9.98
N ASP A 159 39.48 16.60 10.78
CA ASP A 159 38.89 16.25 12.08
C ASP A 159 37.62 15.40 11.91
N ALA A 160 36.82 15.66 10.85
CA ALA A 160 35.68 14.81 10.48
C ALA A 160 36.12 13.44 9.97
N LEU A 161 37.15 13.37 9.11
CA LEU A 161 37.72 12.10 8.62
C LEU A 161 38.26 11.21 9.75
N LYS A 162 38.73 11.78 10.87
CA LYS A 162 39.16 11.01 12.05
C LYS A 162 38.01 10.44 12.87
N LYS A 163 36.79 10.96 12.71
CA LYS A 163 35.60 10.60 13.49
C LYS A 163 34.58 9.80 12.67
N LEU A 164 35.01 9.22 11.55
CA LEU A 164 34.13 8.46 10.67
C LEU A 164 33.58 7.22 11.39
N PRO A 165 32.29 6.92 11.26
CA PRO A 165 31.69 5.71 11.79
C PRO A 165 32.26 4.48 11.07
N LYS A 166 32.45 3.36 11.76
CA LYS A 166 33.05 2.15 11.19
C LYS A 166 32.12 1.41 10.25
N THR A 167 30.81 1.55 10.45
CA THR A 167 29.78 0.85 9.68
C THR A 167 28.64 1.79 9.31
N LEU A 168 27.82 1.38 8.34
CA LEU A 168 26.60 2.09 7.99
C LEU A 168 25.60 2.09 9.16
N GLU A 169 25.53 1.00 9.93
CA GLU A 169 24.71 0.90 11.13
C GLU A 169 25.12 1.91 12.20
N GLU A 170 26.42 2.13 12.44
CA GLU A 170 26.90 3.18 13.36
C GLU A 170 26.49 4.58 12.86
N THR A 171 26.44 4.78 11.54
CA THR A 171 25.98 6.04 10.94
C THR A 171 24.50 6.30 11.24
N TYR A 172 23.65 5.29 11.03
CA TYR A 172 22.22 5.38 11.34
C TYR A 172 21.96 5.48 12.85
N THR A 173 22.71 4.72 13.66
CA THR A 173 22.63 4.79 15.13
C THR A 173 22.92 6.20 15.61
N ALA A 174 23.97 6.85 15.10
CA ALA A 174 24.28 8.23 15.46
C ALA A 174 23.17 9.21 15.04
N ALA A 175 22.50 8.98 13.92
CA ALA A 175 21.35 9.79 13.49
C ALA A 175 20.14 9.61 14.42
N ILE A 176 19.84 8.37 14.83
CA ILE A 176 18.80 8.09 15.82
C ILE A 176 19.15 8.68 17.19
N ASP A 177 20.41 8.60 17.64
CA ASP A 177 20.84 9.20 18.90
C ASP A 177 20.68 10.73 18.90
N ARG A 178 20.92 11.39 17.75
CA ARG A 178 20.64 12.82 17.58
C ARG A 178 19.13 13.10 17.71
N LEU A 179 18.29 12.29 17.08
CA LEU A 179 16.82 12.41 17.22
C LEU A 179 16.38 12.26 18.68
N LYS A 180 16.93 11.30 19.43
CA LYS A 180 16.63 11.09 20.86
C LYS A 180 17.03 12.25 21.77
N GLN A 181 18.00 13.04 21.34
CA GLN A 181 18.45 14.24 22.05
C GLN A 181 17.68 15.50 21.64
N SER A 182 16.87 15.40 20.58
CA SER A 182 16.04 16.50 20.09
C SER A 182 14.69 16.56 20.82
N GLU A 183 14.01 17.69 20.71
CA GLU A 183 12.63 17.85 21.20
C GLU A 183 11.58 17.19 20.29
N HIS A 184 11.97 16.76 19.08
CA HIS A 184 11.09 16.17 18.06
C HIS A 184 11.12 14.64 18.04
N LEU A 185 11.47 13.99 19.16
CA LEU A 185 11.58 12.53 19.19
C LEU A 185 10.29 11.84 18.74
N ASP A 186 9.15 12.20 19.32
CA ASP A 186 7.87 11.55 19.02
C ASP A 186 7.47 11.76 17.55
N ASP A 187 7.59 12.99 17.05
CA ASP A 187 7.33 13.35 15.64
C ASP A 187 8.22 12.58 14.67
N GLY A 188 9.53 12.51 14.97
CA GLY A 188 10.49 11.81 14.13
C GLY A 188 10.24 10.31 14.09
N VAL A 189 9.85 9.70 15.22
CA VAL A 189 9.50 8.28 15.30
C VAL A 189 8.21 7.99 14.52
N GLN A 190 7.19 8.83 14.68
CA GLN A 190 5.95 8.73 13.91
C GLN A 190 6.21 8.84 12.40
N LEU A 191 7.02 9.81 11.99
CA LEU A 191 7.38 9.99 10.58
C LEU A 191 8.16 8.80 10.02
N LEU A 192 9.12 8.24 10.77
CA LEU A 192 9.86 7.05 10.33
C LEU A 192 8.93 5.83 10.16
N MET A 193 7.95 5.63 11.05
CA MET A 193 6.94 4.57 10.89
C MET A 193 6.13 4.76 9.60
N TRP A 194 5.66 5.99 9.35
CA TRP A 194 4.91 6.33 8.14
C TRP A 194 5.73 6.13 6.86
N LEU A 195 6.98 6.63 6.82
CA LEU A 195 7.83 6.49 5.65
C LEU A 195 8.25 5.05 5.37
N ALA A 196 8.31 4.20 6.40
CA ALA A 196 8.64 2.79 6.25
C ALA A 196 7.46 1.92 5.77
N TYR A 197 6.22 2.26 6.17
CA TYR A 197 5.07 1.36 6.00
C TYR A 197 3.85 1.96 5.28
N ALA A 198 3.91 3.21 4.83
CA ALA A 198 2.85 3.77 3.99
C ALA A 198 2.76 3.05 2.64
N PHE A 199 1.53 2.83 2.16
CA PHE A 199 1.26 2.16 0.87
C PHE A 199 1.41 3.09 -0.35
N LYS A 200 1.59 4.39 -0.12
CA LYS A 200 1.88 5.39 -1.14
C LYS A 200 2.94 6.38 -0.64
N PRO A 201 3.77 6.94 -1.54
CA PRO A 201 4.70 7.99 -1.16
C PRO A 201 3.96 9.21 -0.60
N LEU A 202 4.54 9.83 0.43
CA LEU A 202 3.90 10.91 1.19
C LEU A 202 4.40 12.28 0.72
N SER A 203 3.49 13.20 0.43
CA SER A 203 3.88 14.59 0.18
C SER A 203 4.22 15.33 1.48
N ILE A 204 4.97 16.43 1.40
CA ILE A 204 5.26 17.30 2.56
C ILE A 204 3.96 17.73 3.27
N ALA A 205 2.94 18.10 2.50
CA ALA A 205 1.64 18.53 3.03
C ALA A 205 0.90 17.42 3.79
N GLN A 206 1.09 16.16 3.41
CA GLN A 206 0.55 15.02 4.16
C GLN A 206 1.33 14.77 5.43
N VAL A 207 2.66 14.90 5.40
CA VAL A 207 3.51 14.76 6.58
C VAL A 207 3.16 15.82 7.63
N THR A 208 2.92 17.07 7.24
CA THR A 208 2.49 18.11 8.18
C THR A 208 1.17 17.80 8.87
N GLU A 209 0.25 17.10 8.20
CA GLU A 209 -1.01 16.67 8.81
C GLU A 209 -0.85 15.44 9.68
N ILE A 210 0.02 14.50 9.30
CA ILE A 210 0.33 13.31 10.10
C ILE A 210 0.84 13.73 11.49
N LEU A 211 1.75 14.71 11.54
CA LEU A 211 2.34 15.20 12.78
C LEU A 211 1.38 16.08 13.60
N ALA A 212 0.32 16.61 12.97
CA ALA A 212 -0.71 17.40 13.65
C ALA A 212 -1.82 16.51 14.27
N VAL A 213 -1.72 15.18 14.18
CA VAL A 213 -2.63 14.23 14.83
C VAL A 213 -2.06 13.78 16.16
N ASP A 214 -2.75 14.10 17.25
CA ASP A 214 -2.45 13.61 18.59
C ASP A 214 -3.14 12.26 18.83
N LEU A 215 -2.34 11.19 18.90
CA LEU A 215 -2.81 9.82 19.15
C LEU A 215 -3.30 9.59 20.59
N VAL A 216 -2.80 10.36 21.56
CA VAL A 216 -3.17 10.24 22.97
C VAL A 216 -4.51 10.94 23.22
N ALA A 217 -4.63 12.18 22.77
CA ALA A 217 -5.88 12.93 22.83
C ALA A 217 -6.93 12.45 21.83
N GLN A 218 -6.52 11.69 20.81
CA GLN A 218 -7.35 11.25 19.67
C GLN A 218 -7.98 12.42 18.92
N THR A 219 -7.18 13.44 18.63
CA THR A 219 -7.63 14.66 17.96
C THR A 219 -6.69 15.03 16.81
N PHE A 220 -7.23 15.77 15.85
CA PHE A 220 -6.47 16.44 14.82
C PHE A 220 -6.69 17.95 14.97
N ASP A 221 -5.59 18.70 15.02
CA ASP A 221 -5.63 20.16 15.11
C ASP A 221 -5.01 20.79 13.85
N PRO A 222 -5.81 21.40 12.95
CA PRO A 222 -5.30 22.11 11.78
C PRO A 222 -4.28 23.21 12.12
N ASP A 223 -4.37 23.83 13.30
CA ASP A 223 -3.46 24.90 13.74
C ASP A 223 -2.13 24.35 14.28
N ALA A 224 -2.05 23.04 14.57
CA ALA A 224 -0.82 22.35 14.97
C ALA A 224 0.06 21.93 13.78
N ARG A 225 -0.34 22.24 12.54
CA ARG A 225 0.47 21.94 11.34
C ARG A 225 1.83 22.64 11.40
N SER A 226 2.90 21.87 11.29
CA SER A 226 4.27 22.39 11.36
C SER A 226 4.59 23.33 10.20
N LEU A 227 4.90 24.59 10.53
CA LEU A 227 5.39 25.62 9.59
C LEU A 227 6.83 25.35 9.11
N GLU A 228 7.59 24.52 9.81
CA GLU A 228 9.01 24.27 9.54
C GLU A 228 9.22 23.33 8.34
N LEU A 229 8.35 22.32 8.22
CA LEU A 229 8.37 21.36 7.11
C LEU A 229 7.98 22.00 5.77
N GLU A 230 7.07 22.98 5.78
CA GLU A 230 6.72 23.75 4.57
C GLU A 230 7.92 24.55 4.03
N ASN A 231 8.79 25.01 4.93
CA ASN A 231 10.02 25.75 4.58
C ASN A 231 11.21 24.85 4.23
N ARG A 232 11.01 23.51 4.17
CA ARG A 232 12.05 22.50 3.90
C ARG A 232 13.20 22.52 4.91
N SER A 233 12.96 23.01 6.13
CA SER A 233 13.90 22.86 7.22
C SER A 233 13.73 21.44 7.76
N TYR A 234 14.73 20.59 7.58
CA TYR A 234 14.69 19.19 8.01
C TYR A 234 14.98 19.04 9.52
N ASP A 235 14.54 20.00 10.33
CA ASP A 235 14.93 20.08 11.74
C ASP A 235 14.37 18.89 12.56
N ILE A 236 13.29 18.27 12.06
CA ILE A 236 12.66 17.08 12.67
C ILE A 236 13.49 15.80 12.46
N LEU A 237 14.14 15.62 11.30
CA LEU A 237 14.85 14.36 10.98
C LEU A 237 16.13 14.58 10.15
N ASP A 238 17.18 13.89 10.56
CA ASP A 238 18.49 13.91 9.91
C ASP A 238 18.43 13.44 8.43
N SER A 239 19.06 14.20 7.53
CA SER A 239 19.18 13.89 6.09
C SER A 239 19.81 12.52 5.77
N THR A 240 20.46 11.89 6.74
CA THR A 240 20.96 10.51 6.62
C THR A 240 19.84 9.47 6.66
N LEU A 241 18.70 9.77 7.28
CA LEU A 241 17.54 8.88 7.42
C LEU A 241 16.45 9.18 6.39
N ILE A 242 16.23 10.46 6.05
CA ILE A 242 15.17 10.89 5.13
C ILE A 242 15.69 11.78 4.01
N THR A 243 14.93 11.83 2.91
CA THR A 243 15.18 12.77 1.82
C THR A 243 13.86 13.26 1.25
N VAL A 244 13.88 14.43 0.62
CA VAL A 244 12.73 14.96 -0.13
C VAL A 244 13.10 14.99 -1.60
N ASN A 245 12.28 14.34 -2.42
CA ASN A 245 12.40 14.45 -3.86
C ASN A 245 11.97 15.87 -4.28
N PRO A 246 12.90 16.71 -4.80
CA PRO A 246 12.59 18.11 -5.10
C PRO A 246 11.61 18.27 -6.28
N ARG A 247 11.50 17.27 -7.17
CA ARG A 247 10.58 17.31 -8.31
C ARG A 247 9.15 16.97 -7.87
N GLU A 248 9.00 15.94 -7.06
CA GLU A 248 7.69 15.40 -6.68
C GLU A 248 7.18 15.97 -5.36
N LYS A 249 8.04 16.66 -4.58
CA LYS A 249 7.77 17.15 -3.23
C LYS A 249 7.29 16.05 -2.27
N VAL A 250 7.82 14.85 -2.49
CA VAL A 250 7.55 13.64 -1.70
C VAL A 250 8.67 13.44 -0.70
N VAL A 251 8.29 13.14 0.54
CA VAL A 251 9.18 12.72 1.61
C VAL A 251 9.32 11.20 1.53
N GLN A 252 10.56 10.71 1.58
CA GLN A 252 10.87 9.29 1.56
C GLN A 252 12.05 8.98 2.47
N LEU A 253 12.20 7.72 2.86
CA LEU A 253 13.45 7.28 3.47
C LEU A 253 14.60 7.56 2.50
N ALA A 254 15.74 7.98 3.04
CA ALA A 254 16.88 8.35 2.21
C ALA A 254 17.44 7.16 1.41
N HIS A 255 17.23 5.94 1.90
CA HIS A 255 17.54 4.69 1.22
C HIS A 255 16.78 3.52 1.87
N ASN A 256 16.51 2.43 1.14
CA ASN A 256 15.81 1.28 1.71
C ASN A 256 16.58 0.61 2.87
N SER A 257 17.91 0.68 2.87
CA SER A 257 18.74 0.23 4.01
C SER A 257 18.41 0.94 5.34
N VAL A 258 17.75 2.11 5.31
CA VAL A 258 17.23 2.76 6.52
C VAL A 258 16.05 1.95 7.08
N LYS A 259 15.10 1.54 6.22
CA LYS A 259 13.99 0.66 6.63
C LYS A 259 14.53 -0.64 7.21
N GLU A 260 15.51 -1.25 6.54
CA GLU A 260 16.14 -2.48 7.01
C GLU A 260 16.77 -2.29 8.38
N PHE A 261 17.56 -1.23 8.56
CA PHE A 261 18.12 -0.89 9.86
C PHE A 261 17.03 -0.74 10.92
N LEU A 262 15.95 0.00 10.64
CA LEU A 262 14.83 0.18 11.58
C LEU A 262 14.13 -1.14 11.92
N THR A 263 14.04 -2.09 10.99
CA THR A 263 13.37 -3.38 11.19
C THR A 263 14.25 -4.47 11.79
N GLN A 264 15.57 -4.45 11.55
CA GLN A 264 16.54 -5.42 12.08
C GLN A 264 16.86 -5.22 13.57
N ILE A 265 16.45 -4.08 14.14
CA ILE A 265 16.57 -3.74 15.57
C ILE A 265 15.99 -4.83 16.52
N GLN A 266 15.13 -5.72 16.02
CA GLN A 266 14.44 -6.73 16.83
C GLN A 266 15.28 -7.96 17.25
N GLY A 267 16.49 -8.16 16.70
CA GLY A 267 17.31 -9.35 16.98
C GLY A 267 18.46 -9.15 17.98
N GLN A 268 18.87 -7.91 18.25
CA GLN A 268 20.06 -7.61 19.05
C GLN A 268 19.70 -6.68 20.23
N SER A 269 19.94 -7.16 21.45
CA SER A 269 19.58 -6.52 22.74
C SER A 269 20.18 -5.13 23.00
N HIS A 270 21.09 -4.67 22.15
CA HIS A 270 21.68 -3.33 22.20
C HIS A 270 20.94 -2.30 21.32
N LEU A 271 20.35 -2.72 20.20
CA LEU A 271 19.69 -1.83 19.23
C LEU A 271 18.19 -1.64 19.54
N SER A 272 17.54 -2.63 20.16
CA SER A 272 16.13 -2.57 20.60
C SER A 272 15.82 -1.50 21.64
N LYS A 273 16.84 -0.80 22.14
CA LYS A 273 16.74 0.32 23.09
C LYS A 273 16.77 1.69 22.40
N LEU A 274 16.96 1.73 21.07
CA LEU A 274 17.13 2.97 20.32
C LEU A 274 15.78 3.66 20.08
N VAL A 275 14.86 3.02 19.36
CA VAL A 275 13.47 3.44 19.19
C VAL A 275 12.67 2.15 18.95
N GLU A 276 11.47 2.05 19.53
CA GLU A 276 10.55 0.96 19.24
C GLU A 276 9.82 1.23 17.91
N ILE A 277 10.39 0.77 16.79
CA ILE A 277 9.74 0.77 15.48
C ILE A 277 9.65 -0.67 15.02
N ASN A 278 8.42 -1.12 14.71
CA ASN A 278 8.19 -2.40 14.07
C ASN A 278 6.96 -2.33 13.16
N GLU A 279 6.81 -3.33 12.28
CA GLU A 279 5.72 -3.38 11.30
C GLU A 279 4.33 -3.29 11.95
N HIS A 280 4.12 -4.03 13.05
CA HIS A 280 2.83 -4.06 13.73
C HIS A 280 2.49 -2.70 14.35
N LEU A 281 3.44 -2.11 15.09
CA LEU A 281 3.29 -0.80 15.70
C LEU A 281 3.11 0.30 14.65
N ALA A 282 3.85 0.23 13.55
CA ALA A 282 3.73 1.19 12.44
C ALA A 282 2.36 1.11 11.80
N HIS A 283 1.88 -0.09 11.43
CA HIS A 283 0.54 -0.25 10.87
C HIS A 283 -0.56 0.18 11.83
N SER A 284 -0.42 -0.08 13.14
CA SER A 284 -1.42 0.36 14.11
C SER A 284 -1.41 1.88 14.26
N THR A 285 -0.23 2.49 14.37
CA THR A 285 -0.07 3.95 14.45
C THR A 285 -0.67 4.63 13.22
N ILE A 286 -0.31 4.18 12.02
CA ILE A 286 -0.84 4.72 10.77
C ILE A 286 -2.37 4.55 10.72
N CYS A 287 -2.89 3.38 11.07
CA CYS A 287 -4.32 3.12 11.09
C CYS A 287 -5.05 4.06 12.07
N GLN A 288 -4.54 4.22 13.29
CA GLN A 288 -5.11 5.11 14.30
C GLN A 288 -5.08 6.57 13.82
N THR A 289 -3.95 7.04 13.29
CA THR A 289 -3.82 8.40 12.71
C THR A 289 -4.87 8.62 11.63
N CYS A 290 -5.02 7.70 10.68
CA CYS A 290 -6.02 7.79 9.62
C CYS A 290 -7.44 7.87 10.18
N LEU A 291 -7.78 7.03 11.17
CA LEU A 291 -9.13 6.99 11.75
C LEU A 291 -9.45 8.24 12.55
N ILE A 292 -8.54 8.71 13.40
CA ILE A 292 -8.68 9.98 14.15
C ILE A 292 -8.89 11.14 13.17
N TYR A 293 -8.07 11.17 12.13
CA TYR A 293 -8.14 12.20 11.11
C TYR A 293 -9.46 12.17 10.32
N LEU A 294 -10.08 11.00 10.11
CA LEU A 294 -11.38 10.90 9.46
C LEU A 294 -12.55 11.26 10.39
N LEU A 295 -12.42 10.99 11.70
CA LEU A 295 -13.46 11.26 12.70
C LEU A 295 -13.74 12.76 12.89
N GLN A 296 -12.79 13.65 12.59
CA GLN A 296 -12.99 15.10 12.66
C GLN A 296 -13.96 15.65 11.61
N PHE A 297 -14.26 14.88 10.56
CA PHE A 297 -15.07 15.32 9.43
C PHE A 297 -16.58 15.35 9.72
N ASP A 298 -16.99 16.00 10.79
CA ASP A 298 -18.39 16.17 11.19
C ASP A 298 -19.10 17.30 10.42
N SER A 299 -18.37 18.19 9.75
CA SER A 299 -18.94 19.31 8.97
C SER A 299 -18.08 19.70 7.76
N LEU A 300 -17.90 18.80 6.80
CA LEU A 300 -17.13 19.12 5.59
C LEU A 300 -17.82 20.15 4.69
N GLN A 301 -17.08 21.19 4.33
CA GLN A 301 -17.41 22.07 3.21
C GLN A 301 -16.90 21.47 1.89
N VAL A 302 -17.75 21.55 0.87
CA VAL A 302 -17.72 20.73 -0.36
C VAL A 302 -16.56 21.06 -1.35
N TYR A 303 -15.79 22.13 -1.14
CA TYR A 303 -14.99 22.73 -2.24
C TYR A 303 -13.46 22.80 -2.05
N ALA A 304 -12.90 22.49 -0.88
CA ALA A 304 -11.48 22.74 -0.60
C ALA A 304 -10.69 21.50 -0.12
N PHE A 305 -11.30 20.32 -0.16
CA PHE A 305 -10.78 19.12 0.49
C PHE A 305 -9.31 18.77 0.17
N LYS A 306 -8.90 18.80 -1.10
CA LYS A 306 -7.56 18.35 -1.49
C LYS A 306 -6.45 19.33 -1.08
N ASP A 307 -6.75 20.62 -1.07
CA ASP A 307 -5.80 21.68 -0.74
C ASP A 307 -5.79 21.97 0.76
N GLU A 308 -6.92 21.80 1.44
CA GLU A 308 -7.08 22.07 2.88
C GLU A 308 -6.81 20.84 3.76
N TYR A 309 -7.04 19.63 3.24
CA TYR A 309 -6.93 18.36 3.97
C TYR A 309 -6.19 17.27 3.15
N PRO A 310 -4.89 17.45 2.85
CA PRO A 310 -4.10 16.59 1.95
C PRO A 310 -3.97 15.11 2.36
N LEU A 311 -4.06 14.76 3.65
CA LEU A 311 -3.97 13.38 4.15
C LEU A 311 -5.26 12.60 3.97
N ALA A 312 -6.38 13.30 3.88
CA ALA A 312 -7.70 12.73 4.02
C ALA A 312 -8.04 11.62 3.00
N ARG A 313 -7.58 11.75 1.75
CA ARG A 313 -7.73 10.68 0.75
C ARG A 313 -6.95 9.44 1.13
N TYR A 314 -5.68 9.60 1.54
CA TYR A 314 -4.86 8.48 1.98
C TYR A 314 -5.54 7.80 3.17
N ALA A 315 -6.02 8.60 4.14
CA ALA A 315 -6.68 8.10 5.32
C ALA A 315 -7.90 7.23 4.96
N ALA A 316 -8.82 7.73 4.14
CA ALA A 316 -10.02 7.00 3.73
C ALA A 316 -9.71 5.73 2.90
N GLU A 317 -8.71 5.80 2.02
CA GLU A 317 -8.34 4.69 1.13
C GLU A 317 -7.56 3.57 1.86
N PHE A 318 -6.66 3.92 2.80
CA PHE A 318 -5.69 2.97 3.35
C PHE A 318 -5.87 2.58 4.81
N TRP A 319 -6.71 3.27 5.61
CA TRP A 319 -7.01 2.78 6.97
C TRP A 319 -7.49 1.31 6.98
N PRO A 320 -8.35 0.83 6.05
CA PRO A 320 -8.80 -0.56 6.07
C PRO A 320 -7.66 -1.53 5.75
N VAL A 321 -6.73 -1.11 4.88
CA VAL A 321 -5.57 -1.91 4.48
C VAL A 321 -4.59 -2.05 5.65
N HIS A 322 -4.31 -0.96 6.36
CA HIS A 322 -3.48 -1.00 7.57
C HIS A 322 -4.12 -1.83 8.68
N MET A 323 -5.44 -1.71 8.89
CA MET A 323 -6.18 -2.54 9.84
C MET A 323 -6.02 -4.04 9.52
N LYS A 324 -6.10 -4.40 8.24
CA LYS A 324 -5.93 -5.79 7.80
C LYS A 324 -4.53 -6.34 8.07
N SER A 325 -3.48 -5.50 8.10
CA SER A 325 -2.13 -5.92 8.47
C SER A 325 -1.95 -6.24 9.96
N LEU A 326 -2.91 -5.92 10.82
CA LEU A 326 -2.84 -6.11 12.29
C LEU A 326 -3.29 -7.50 12.77
N GLN A 327 -3.34 -8.52 11.91
CA GLN A 327 -3.98 -9.79 12.23
C GLN A 327 -3.37 -10.54 13.44
N ASN A 328 -2.13 -10.23 13.87
CA ASN A 328 -1.38 -11.01 14.87
C ASN A 328 -1.06 -10.33 16.21
N GLY A 329 -1.28 -9.02 16.41
CA GLY A 329 -1.02 -8.37 17.71
C GLY A 329 -2.31 -7.98 18.43
N LEU A 330 -2.37 -8.21 19.75
CA LEU A 330 -3.62 -8.09 20.52
C LEU A 330 -3.89 -6.67 21.01
N SER A 331 -2.93 -6.00 21.66
CA SER A 331 -3.13 -4.71 22.33
C SER A 331 -3.27 -3.52 21.38
N GLU A 332 -2.39 -3.37 20.38
CA GLU A 332 -2.45 -2.22 19.46
C GLU A 332 -3.61 -2.34 18.46
N LYS A 333 -4.08 -3.58 18.24
CA LYS A 333 -5.26 -3.88 17.43
C LYS A 333 -6.54 -3.42 18.12
N GLU A 334 -6.62 -3.48 19.45
CA GLU A 334 -7.80 -3.02 20.21
C GLU A 334 -8.03 -1.51 20.03
N LYS A 335 -7.00 -0.67 20.17
CA LYS A 335 -7.14 0.79 19.98
C LYS A 335 -7.59 1.17 18.57
N ALA A 336 -6.95 0.57 17.56
CA ALA A 336 -7.32 0.80 16.16
C ALA A 336 -8.75 0.31 15.87
N LYS A 337 -9.13 -0.84 16.44
CA LYS A 337 -10.50 -1.39 16.35
C LYS A 337 -11.52 -0.44 16.96
N ASP A 338 -11.27 0.12 18.14
CA ASP A 338 -12.20 1.04 18.81
C ASP A 338 -12.46 2.30 17.98
N LEU A 339 -11.42 2.87 17.37
CA LEU A 339 -11.56 4.00 16.44
C LEU A 339 -12.32 3.63 15.17
N ALA A 340 -12.08 2.43 14.61
CA ALA A 340 -12.83 1.96 13.46
C ALA A 340 -14.32 1.74 13.81
N LEU A 341 -14.61 1.22 14.99
CA LEU A 341 -15.98 1.10 15.49
C LEU A 341 -16.61 2.48 15.72
N ALA A 342 -15.86 3.46 16.23
CA ALA A 342 -16.34 4.84 16.36
C ALA A 342 -16.77 5.43 15.02
N LEU A 343 -16.01 5.17 13.95
CA LEU A 343 -16.32 5.60 12.58
C LEU A 343 -17.54 4.89 11.99
N LEU A 344 -17.77 3.62 12.33
CA LEU A 344 -18.71 2.74 11.62
C LEU A 344 -20.04 2.50 12.35
N LYS A 345 -20.08 2.59 13.69
CA LYS A 345 -21.25 2.16 14.50
C LYS A 345 -22.53 2.96 14.22
N ASP A 346 -22.40 4.22 13.81
CA ASP A 346 -23.54 5.08 13.50
C ASP A 346 -23.34 5.68 12.11
N SER A 347 -23.82 4.95 11.10
CA SER A 347 -23.75 5.35 9.70
C SER A 347 -24.54 6.62 9.35
N SER A 348 -25.32 7.16 10.30
CA SER A 348 -25.97 8.47 10.13
C SER A 348 -25.04 9.65 10.41
N LYS A 349 -23.88 9.40 11.06
CA LYS A 349 -22.93 10.46 11.41
C LYS A 349 -22.23 11.04 10.18
N PRO A 350 -21.95 12.36 10.16
CA PRO A 350 -21.34 12.98 9.00
C PRO A 350 -19.92 12.46 8.71
N HIS A 351 -19.10 12.14 9.73
CA HIS A 351 -17.76 11.58 9.50
C HIS A 351 -17.77 10.28 8.70
N TYR A 352 -18.75 9.39 8.92
CA TYR A 352 -18.90 8.17 8.13
C TYR A 352 -19.25 8.50 6.68
N VAL A 353 -20.32 9.27 6.49
CA VAL A 353 -20.80 9.75 5.19
C VAL A 353 -19.68 10.40 4.40
N ASN A 354 -18.91 11.25 5.07
CA ASN A 354 -17.83 12.01 4.47
C ASN A 354 -16.61 11.14 4.15
N SER A 355 -16.23 10.21 5.02
CA SER A 355 -15.18 9.22 4.72
C SER A 355 -15.46 8.47 3.41
N ILE A 356 -16.71 8.05 3.21
CA ILE A 356 -17.13 7.39 1.96
C ILE A 356 -17.15 8.36 0.76
N LYS A 357 -17.57 9.62 0.94
CA LYS A 357 -17.50 10.64 -0.13
C LYS A 357 -16.07 10.94 -0.57
N ILE A 358 -15.12 10.87 0.36
CA ILE A 358 -13.69 11.03 0.10
C ILE A 358 -13.15 9.86 -0.70
N HIS A 359 -13.53 8.64 -0.30
CA HIS A 359 -13.15 7.43 -1.00
C HIS A 359 -14.18 6.31 -0.76
N ALA A 360 -14.83 5.87 -1.83
CA ALA A 360 -15.69 4.70 -1.83
C ALA A 360 -15.00 3.53 -2.56
N PRO A 361 -14.80 2.37 -1.92
CA PRO A 361 -14.03 1.26 -2.50
C PRO A 361 -14.72 0.55 -3.68
N ASP A 362 -15.97 0.90 -3.98
CA ASP A 362 -16.77 0.36 -5.08
C ASP A 362 -17.01 1.37 -6.24
N HIS A 363 -16.37 2.55 -6.16
CA HIS A 363 -16.35 3.58 -7.21
C HIS A 363 -14.92 3.86 -7.66
N THR A 364 -14.42 3.17 -8.69
CA THR A 364 -13.04 3.35 -9.19
C THR A 364 -12.93 4.21 -10.45
N TYR A 365 -13.99 4.91 -10.88
CA TYR A 365 -13.99 5.59 -12.18
C TYR A 365 -13.34 6.97 -12.22
N ASP A 366 -13.18 7.67 -11.11
CA ASP A 366 -12.63 9.03 -11.19
C ASP A 366 -11.20 9.07 -10.70
N ILE A 367 -10.31 9.50 -11.58
CA ILE A 367 -8.90 9.81 -11.28
C ILE A 367 -8.81 10.91 -10.18
N GLN A 368 -9.96 11.45 -9.75
CA GLN A 368 -10.14 12.36 -8.62
C GLN A 368 -10.90 11.79 -7.38
N ASN A 369 -11.50 10.58 -7.37
CA ASN A 369 -12.34 9.85 -6.36
C ASN A 369 -13.05 10.59 -5.19
N TYR A 370 -13.11 11.92 -5.17
CA TYR A 370 -13.97 12.70 -4.29
C TYR A 370 -15.32 12.89 -4.98
N ASN A 371 -16.40 12.39 -4.39
CA ASN A 371 -17.75 12.61 -4.91
C ASN A 371 -18.58 13.45 -3.92
N PRO A 372 -18.51 14.79 -4.00
CA PRO A 372 -19.26 15.66 -3.10
C PRO A 372 -20.77 15.51 -3.24
N TYR A 373 -21.21 15.08 -4.43
CA TYR A 373 -22.60 14.95 -4.81
C TYR A 373 -23.19 13.58 -4.47
N LEU A 374 -22.40 12.66 -3.88
CA LEU A 374 -22.94 11.40 -3.38
C LEU A 374 -24.01 11.72 -2.33
N ASN A 375 -25.25 11.40 -2.65
CA ASN A 375 -26.36 11.64 -1.75
C ASN A 375 -26.14 10.79 -0.47
N PRO A 376 -26.19 11.38 0.75
CA PRO A 376 -26.03 10.61 1.98
C PRO A 376 -26.99 9.42 2.10
N THR A 377 -28.18 9.52 1.50
CA THR A 377 -29.17 8.43 1.46
C THR A 377 -28.78 7.25 0.56
N ASN A 378 -27.80 7.44 -0.34
CA ASN A 378 -27.25 6.42 -1.22
C ASN A 378 -25.95 5.81 -0.68
N ILE A 379 -25.50 6.21 0.51
CA ILE A 379 -24.32 5.61 1.14
C ILE A 379 -24.70 4.26 1.73
N SER A 380 -24.01 3.22 1.26
CA SER A 380 -24.20 1.85 1.67
C SER A 380 -23.85 1.63 3.15
N SER A 381 -24.32 0.52 3.70
CA SER A 381 -24.10 0.18 5.11
C SER A 381 -22.60 -0.03 5.42
N PRO A 382 -22.17 0.21 6.67
CA PRO A 382 -20.81 -0.11 7.11
C PRO A 382 -20.41 -1.56 6.81
N LEU A 383 -21.36 -2.48 6.98
CA LEU A 383 -21.15 -3.91 6.72
C LEU A 383 -20.79 -4.19 5.26
N TYR A 384 -21.39 -3.46 4.31
CA TYR A 384 -21.03 -3.55 2.89
C TYR A 384 -19.58 -3.15 2.62
N TYR A 385 -19.11 -2.03 3.18
CA TYR A 385 -17.72 -1.60 2.98
C TYR A 385 -16.71 -2.48 3.73
N LEU A 386 -17.07 -2.99 4.91
CA LEU A 386 -16.27 -4.00 5.62
C LEU A 386 -16.11 -5.27 4.78
N ALA A 387 -17.16 -5.71 4.07
CA ALA A 387 -17.09 -6.83 3.15
C ALA A 387 -16.19 -6.52 1.94
N CYS A 388 -16.22 -5.29 1.42
CA CYS A 388 -15.33 -4.85 0.34
C CYS A 388 -13.84 -4.91 0.74
N HIS A 389 -13.51 -4.58 1.98
CA HIS A 389 -12.14 -4.59 2.49
C HIS A 389 -11.72 -5.93 3.12
N GLY A 390 -12.68 -6.77 3.49
CA GLY A 390 -12.45 -8.01 4.21
C GLY A 390 -11.98 -7.77 5.65
N LEU A 391 -12.77 -7.02 6.41
CA LEU A 391 -12.53 -6.72 7.83
C LEU A 391 -13.48 -7.51 8.74
N GLN A 392 -13.31 -8.83 8.76
CA GLN A 392 -14.20 -9.82 9.39
C GLN A 392 -14.42 -9.53 10.88
N SER A 393 -13.35 -9.29 11.64
CA SER A 393 -13.44 -9.11 13.09
C SER A 393 -14.23 -7.88 13.53
N ILE A 394 -14.27 -6.84 12.68
CA ILE A 394 -15.08 -5.64 12.95
C ILE A 394 -16.53 -5.92 12.56
N ALA A 395 -16.76 -6.58 11.42
CA ALA A 395 -18.08 -6.96 10.96
C ALA A 395 -18.80 -7.88 11.94
N GLU A 396 -18.12 -8.92 12.42
CA GLU A 396 -18.64 -9.85 13.43
C GLU A 396 -19.03 -9.13 14.71
N TYR A 397 -18.20 -8.20 15.19
CA TYR A 397 -18.54 -7.40 16.37
C TYR A 397 -19.80 -6.55 16.16
N LEU A 398 -19.93 -5.86 15.02
CA LEU A 398 -21.11 -5.05 14.72
C LEU A 398 -22.39 -5.90 14.61
N LEU A 399 -22.29 -7.13 14.09
CA LEU A 399 -23.41 -8.06 13.98
C LEU A 399 -23.83 -8.61 15.35
N LEU A 400 -22.87 -9.07 16.17
CA LEU A 400 -23.14 -9.61 17.51
C LEU A 400 -23.77 -8.58 18.45
N GLU A 401 -23.31 -7.33 18.37
CA GLU A 401 -23.83 -6.23 19.18
C GLU A 401 -25.11 -5.59 18.60
N ASN A 402 -25.67 -6.16 17.52
CA ASN A 402 -26.86 -5.64 16.81
C ASN A 402 -26.70 -4.17 16.37
N MET A 403 -25.47 -3.75 16.07
CA MET A 403 -25.14 -2.41 15.55
C MET A 403 -25.22 -2.34 14.01
N ALA A 404 -25.35 -3.48 13.33
CA ALA A 404 -25.57 -3.58 11.90
C ALA A 404 -26.61 -4.66 11.58
N ASP A 405 -27.44 -4.41 10.56
CA ASP A 405 -28.32 -5.42 9.99
C ASP A 405 -27.59 -6.18 8.86
N VAL A 406 -27.49 -7.49 9.00
CA VAL A 406 -26.87 -8.38 8.00
C VAL A 406 -27.57 -8.29 6.63
N ASN A 407 -28.87 -7.94 6.63
CA ASN A 407 -29.73 -7.85 5.47
C ASN A 407 -30.08 -6.40 5.12
N ASP A 408 -29.28 -5.42 5.56
CA ASP A 408 -29.51 -4.02 5.24
C ASP A 408 -29.67 -3.83 3.72
N ALA A 409 -30.80 -3.26 3.33
CA ALA A 409 -31.14 -2.98 1.94
C ALA A 409 -30.24 -1.90 1.32
N LYS A 410 -29.47 -1.15 2.13
CA LYS A 410 -28.45 -0.20 1.68
C LYS A 410 -27.19 -0.93 1.19
N GLY A 411 -27.35 -1.72 0.14
CA GLY A 411 -26.25 -2.26 -0.65
C GLY A 411 -25.55 -1.17 -1.45
N GLY A 412 -24.34 -1.45 -1.91
CA GLY A 412 -23.62 -0.59 -2.86
C GLY A 412 -23.72 -1.13 -4.27
N ARG A 413 -22.75 -0.75 -5.10
CA ARG A 413 -22.74 -1.16 -6.51
C ARG A 413 -22.68 -2.68 -6.71
N LEU A 414 -22.03 -3.38 -5.79
CA LEU A 414 -21.91 -4.84 -5.83
C LEU A 414 -23.18 -5.54 -5.33
N GLY A 415 -24.11 -4.83 -4.69
CA GLY A 415 -25.30 -5.39 -4.04
C GLY A 415 -25.18 -5.35 -2.52
N THR A 416 -25.67 -6.36 -1.82
CA THR A 416 -25.55 -6.47 -0.35
C THR A 416 -24.13 -6.80 0.09
N ALA A 417 -23.86 -6.80 1.41
CA ALA A 417 -22.57 -7.22 1.96
C ALA A 417 -22.16 -8.65 1.52
N LEU A 418 -23.13 -9.56 1.39
CA LEU A 418 -22.87 -10.93 0.92
C LEU A 418 -22.40 -10.96 -0.53
N HIS A 419 -22.96 -10.09 -1.39
CA HIS A 419 -22.51 -9.96 -2.78
C HIS A 419 -21.09 -9.42 -2.85
N ALA A 420 -20.78 -8.38 -2.06
CA ALA A 420 -19.45 -7.80 -2.00
C ALA A 420 -18.41 -8.81 -1.50
N ALA A 421 -18.71 -9.56 -0.43
CA ALA A 421 -17.83 -10.60 0.10
C ALA A 421 -17.59 -11.73 -0.92
N ALA A 422 -18.65 -12.16 -1.63
CA ALA A 422 -18.56 -13.16 -2.69
C ALA A 422 -17.68 -12.69 -3.86
N TYR A 423 -17.88 -11.45 -4.32
CA TYR A 423 -17.06 -10.84 -5.36
C TYR A 423 -15.58 -10.67 -4.94
N ARG A 424 -15.32 -10.31 -3.69
CA ARG A 424 -13.95 -10.15 -3.17
C ARG A 424 -13.28 -11.48 -2.78
N GLU A 425 -13.91 -12.61 -3.10
CA GLU A 425 -13.42 -13.96 -2.81
C GLU A 425 -13.11 -14.20 -1.32
N ASN A 426 -13.80 -13.49 -0.42
CA ASN A 426 -13.54 -13.56 1.01
C ASN A 426 -14.40 -14.65 1.68
N ILE A 427 -13.87 -15.86 1.70
CA ILE A 427 -14.52 -17.06 2.24
C ILE A 427 -14.96 -16.87 3.70
N GLU A 428 -14.07 -16.37 4.57
CA GLU A 428 -14.35 -16.18 5.99
C GLU A 428 -15.47 -15.14 6.22
N PHE A 429 -15.47 -14.06 5.45
CA PHE A 429 -16.52 -13.03 5.56
C PHE A 429 -17.87 -13.55 5.06
N VAL A 430 -17.88 -14.33 3.96
CA VAL A 430 -19.11 -15.01 3.49
C VAL A 430 -19.66 -15.94 4.58
N GLN A 431 -18.79 -16.72 5.23
CA GLN A 431 -19.20 -17.61 6.31
C GLN A 431 -19.85 -16.84 7.46
N ILE A 432 -19.21 -15.77 7.96
CA ILE A 432 -19.75 -14.93 9.05
C ILE A 432 -21.13 -14.38 8.69
N LEU A 433 -21.31 -13.88 7.45
CA LEU A 433 -22.59 -13.35 6.99
C LEU A 433 -23.67 -14.44 6.95
N LEU A 434 -23.35 -15.64 6.45
CA LEU A 434 -24.29 -16.76 6.38
C LEU A 434 -24.69 -17.29 7.77
N GLU A 435 -23.74 -17.37 8.70
CA GLU A 435 -24.00 -17.74 10.11
C GLU A 435 -24.96 -16.75 10.79
N HIS A 436 -24.87 -15.46 10.41
CA HIS A 436 -25.80 -14.41 10.85
C HIS A 436 -27.07 -14.33 10.00
N LYS A 437 -27.35 -15.30 9.14
CA LYS A 437 -28.57 -15.41 8.32
C LYS A 437 -28.70 -14.31 7.26
N ALA A 438 -27.59 -13.95 6.61
CA ALA A 438 -27.63 -13.18 5.38
C ALA A 438 -28.55 -13.84 4.34
N ASP A 439 -29.38 -13.05 3.68
CA ASP A 439 -30.31 -13.51 2.66
C ASP A 439 -29.56 -13.87 1.37
N VAL A 440 -29.35 -15.17 1.18
CA VAL A 440 -28.73 -15.74 -0.03
C VAL A 440 -29.56 -15.52 -1.30
N LYS A 441 -30.85 -15.19 -1.15
CA LYS A 441 -31.78 -14.93 -2.27
C LYS A 441 -31.90 -13.45 -2.59
N ALA A 442 -31.25 -12.58 -1.81
CA ALA A 442 -31.26 -11.16 -2.06
C ALA A 442 -30.77 -10.89 -3.50
N GLN A 443 -31.53 -10.08 -4.21
CA GLN A 443 -31.21 -9.66 -5.56
C GLN A 443 -30.76 -8.20 -5.56
N GLY A 444 -29.72 -7.90 -6.31
CA GLY A 444 -29.21 -6.54 -6.45
C GLY A 444 -27.78 -6.48 -6.96
N GLY A 445 -27.29 -5.24 -7.09
CA GLY A 445 -25.96 -4.98 -7.59
C GLY A 445 -25.77 -5.35 -9.06
N CYS A 446 -24.55 -5.14 -9.56
CA CYS A 446 -24.23 -5.41 -10.96
C CYS A 446 -24.28 -6.89 -11.36
N TYR A 447 -24.02 -7.79 -10.40
CA TYR A 447 -24.00 -9.23 -10.66
C TYR A 447 -25.36 -9.89 -10.44
N GLY A 448 -26.37 -9.19 -9.93
CA GLY A 448 -27.71 -9.74 -9.77
C GLY A 448 -27.91 -10.50 -8.45
N ASN A 449 -27.04 -11.45 -8.11
CA ASN A 449 -27.03 -12.10 -6.78
C ASN A 449 -25.61 -12.52 -6.33
N ALA A 450 -25.46 -12.98 -5.08
CA ALA A 450 -24.16 -13.40 -4.54
C ALA A 450 -23.57 -14.63 -5.26
N LEU A 451 -24.43 -15.57 -5.70
CA LEU A 451 -24.01 -16.76 -6.44
C LEU A 451 -23.44 -16.39 -7.82
N GLN A 452 -24.06 -15.44 -8.50
CA GLN A 452 -23.59 -14.88 -9.77
C GLN A 452 -22.27 -14.12 -9.59
N ALA A 453 -22.11 -13.35 -8.50
CA ALA A 453 -20.84 -12.70 -8.18
C ALA A 453 -19.71 -13.71 -7.95
N ALA A 454 -19.95 -14.77 -7.16
CA ALA A 454 -18.98 -15.84 -6.92
C ALA A 454 -18.62 -16.62 -8.19
N ALA A 455 -19.62 -16.91 -9.03
CA ALA A 455 -19.45 -17.58 -10.31
C ALA A 455 -18.66 -16.73 -11.31
N PHE A 456 -18.87 -15.41 -11.31
CA PHE A 456 -18.11 -14.46 -12.13
C PHE A 456 -16.61 -14.48 -11.79
N VAL A 457 -16.26 -14.37 -10.51
CA VAL A 457 -14.84 -14.34 -10.08
C VAL A 457 -14.16 -15.71 -10.07
N GLY A 458 -14.93 -16.80 -10.18
CA GLY A 458 -14.36 -18.15 -10.23
C GLY A 458 -14.12 -18.76 -8.85
N SER A 459 -14.85 -18.33 -7.82
CA SER A 459 -14.68 -18.85 -6.47
C SER A 459 -15.56 -20.08 -6.22
N LYS A 460 -15.07 -21.26 -6.61
CA LYS A 460 -15.79 -22.53 -6.42
C LYS A 460 -16.20 -22.79 -4.97
N VAL A 461 -15.35 -22.42 -4.01
CA VAL A 461 -15.64 -22.59 -2.57
C VAL A 461 -16.84 -21.75 -2.16
N ILE A 462 -16.90 -20.48 -2.56
CA ILE A 462 -18.03 -19.60 -2.25
C ILE A 462 -19.30 -20.05 -2.97
N VAL A 463 -19.18 -20.50 -4.23
CA VAL A 463 -20.31 -21.10 -4.95
C VAL A 463 -20.89 -22.27 -4.15
N GLN A 464 -20.05 -23.21 -3.71
CA GLN A 464 -20.52 -24.35 -2.90
C GLN A 464 -21.20 -23.88 -1.60
N MET A 465 -20.58 -22.97 -0.85
CA MET A 465 -21.17 -22.44 0.40
C MET A 465 -22.56 -21.83 0.17
N LEU A 466 -22.73 -21.05 -0.89
CA LEU A 466 -24.02 -20.44 -1.22
C LEU A 466 -25.07 -21.48 -1.61
N LEU A 467 -24.69 -22.52 -2.37
CA LEU A 467 -25.58 -23.63 -2.75
C LEU A 467 -26.01 -24.46 -1.54
N ASP A 468 -25.08 -24.74 -0.62
CA ASP A 468 -25.38 -25.44 0.64
C ASP A 468 -26.38 -24.66 1.51
N HIS A 469 -26.37 -23.32 1.38
CA HIS A 469 -27.33 -22.42 2.00
C HIS A 469 -28.59 -22.17 1.15
N LYS A 470 -28.83 -23.00 0.12
CA LYS A 470 -30.02 -22.99 -0.73
C LYS A 470 -30.15 -21.73 -1.61
N ALA A 471 -29.03 -21.17 -2.05
CA ALA A 471 -29.04 -20.22 -3.16
C ALA A 471 -29.64 -20.88 -4.41
N ASP A 472 -30.52 -20.15 -5.09
CA ASP A 472 -31.22 -20.64 -6.27
C ASP A 472 -30.36 -20.42 -7.53
N VAL A 473 -30.02 -21.52 -8.18
CA VAL A 473 -29.14 -21.62 -9.37
C VAL A 473 -29.77 -21.01 -10.62
N ASP A 474 -31.10 -20.98 -10.69
CA ASP A 474 -31.84 -20.59 -11.89
C ASP A 474 -32.25 -19.11 -11.89
N VAL A 475 -31.99 -18.42 -10.78
CA VAL A 475 -32.30 -16.99 -10.63
C VAL A 475 -31.67 -16.19 -11.75
N GLN A 476 -32.55 -15.55 -12.53
CA GLN A 476 -32.15 -14.58 -13.54
C GLN A 476 -31.99 -13.20 -12.91
N GLY A 477 -30.93 -12.49 -13.29
CA GLY A 477 -30.64 -11.15 -12.80
C GLY A 477 -29.27 -10.66 -13.24
N GLY A 478 -28.95 -9.42 -12.87
CA GLY A 478 -27.64 -8.85 -13.14
C GLY A 478 -27.30 -8.76 -14.63
N GLU A 479 -26.03 -8.51 -14.92
CA GLU A 479 -25.51 -8.33 -16.28
C GLU A 479 -25.37 -9.64 -17.07
N TYR A 480 -25.16 -10.76 -16.37
CA TYR A 480 -24.85 -12.05 -16.98
C TYR A 480 -26.08 -12.97 -17.11
N GLY A 481 -27.23 -12.57 -16.57
CA GLY A 481 -28.43 -13.40 -16.56
C GLY A 481 -28.39 -14.42 -15.42
N SER A 482 -27.48 -15.40 -15.44
CA SER A 482 -27.42 -16.46 -14.41
C SER A 482 -25.99 -16.76 -13.95
N ALA A 483 -25.87 -17.52 -12.86
CA ALA A 483 -24.56 -17.96 -12.36
C ALA A 483 -23.85 -18.87 -13.37
N LEU A 484 -24.62 -19.71 -14.06
CA LEU A 484 -24.11 -20.58 -15.12
C LEU A 484 -23.55 -19.77 -16.29
N HIS A 485 -24.28 -18.73 -16.74
CA HIS A 485 -23.80 -17.84 -17.80
C HIS A 485 -22.56 -17.06 -17.36
N ALA A 486 -22.54 -16.52 -16.13
CA ALA A 486 -21.38 -15.82 -15.59
C ALA A 486 -20.12 -16.71 -15.59
N ALA A 487 -20.23 -17.94 -15.08
CA ALA A 487 -19.13 -18.91 -15.07
C ALA A 487 -18.69 -19.30 -16.49
N SER A 488 -19.64 -19.52 -17.40
CA SER A 488 -19.37 -19.91 -18.80
C SER A 488 -18.64 -18.82 -19.57
N ILE A 489 -19.07 -17.55 -19.44
CA ILE A 489 -18.44 -16.40 -20.10
C ILE A 489 -16.99 -16.24 -19.64
N HIS A 490 -16.69 -16.59 -18.40
CA HIS A 490 -15.36 -16.44 -17.79
C HIS A 490 -14.53 -17.73 -17.81
N GLY A 491 -15.04 -18.82 -18.37
CA GLY A 491 -14.30 -20.07 -18.56
C GLY A 491 -14.07 -20.89 -17.28
N HIS A 492 -14.91 -20.71 -16.25
CA HIS A 492 -14.80 -21.45 -15.00
C HIS A 492 -15.52 -22.81 -15.11
N GLU A 493 -14.91 -23.75 -15.85
CA GLU A 493 -15.50 -25.05 -16.20
C GLU A 493 -15.93 -25.87 -14.98
N ASP A 494 -15.15 -25.83 -13.90
CA ASP A 494 -15.42 -26.53 -12.64
C ASP A 494 -16.66 -26.00 -11.91
N ILE A 495 -16.92 -24.69 -12.02
CA ILE A 495 -18.14 -24.05 -11.51
C ILE A 495 -19.33 -24.34 -12.42
N VAL A 496 -19.12 -24.34 -13.74
CA VAL A 496 -20.17 -24.74 -14.71
C VAL A 496 -20.66 -26.15 -14.40
N GLN A 497 -19.74 -27.10 -14.23
CA GLN A 497 -20.09 -28.47 -13.87
C GLN A 497 -20.84 -28.53 -12.53
N LEU A 498 -20.34 -27.85 -11.49
CA LEU A 498 -20.97 -27.82 -10.18
C LEU A 498 -22.42 -27.29 -10.22
N LEU A 499 -22.65 -26.20 -10.97
CA LEU A 499 -23.99 -25.61 -11.12
C LEU A 499 -24.95 -26.53 -11.88
N LEU A 500 -24.47 -27.22 -12.93
CA LEU A 500 -25.28 -28.19 -13.70
C LEU A 500 -25.66 -29.42 -12.85
N GLU A 501 -24.73 -29.91 -12.03
CA GLU A 501 -25.00 -31.02 -11.09
C GLU A 501 -26.09 -30.62 -10.08
N HIS A 502 -26.00 -29.42 -9.51
CA HIS A 502 -27.03 -28.91 -8.59
C HIS A 502 -28.38 -28.66 -9.27
N GLN A 503 -28.40 -28.17 -10.52
CA GLN A 503 -29.63 -28.05 -11.30
C GLN A 503 -30.30 -29.42 -11.51
N ALA A 504 -29.54 -30.45 -11.91
CA ALA A 504 -30.07 -31.79 -12.11
C ALA A 504 -30.70 -32.39 -10.84
N LEU A 505 -30.16 -32.07 -9.67
CA LEU A 505 -30.69 -32.50 -8.37
C LEU A 505 -31.99 -31.80 -7.96
N GLN A 506 -32.33 -30.64 -8.52
CA GLN A 506 -33.59 -29.93 -8.22
C GLN A 506 -34.81 -30.48 -8.96
N PHE A 507 -34.59 -31.32 -9.99
CA PHE A 507 -35.65 -31.94 -10.79
C PHE A 507 -35.98 -33.40 -10.39
N HIS A 508 -35.39 -33.88 -9.29
CA HIS A 508 -35.67 -35.19 -8.67
C HIS A 508 -36.27 -35.00 -7.28
#